data_AF-A0A2V9K8M5-F1
#
_entry.id   AF-A0A2V9K8M5-F1
#
_cell.length_a   1.000
_cell.length_b   1.000
_cell.length_c   1.000
_cell.angle_alpha   90.00
_cell.angle_beta   90.00
_cell.angle_gamma   90.00
#
_symmetry.space_group_name_H-M   'P 1'
#
loop_
_entity.id
_entity.type
_entity.pdbx_description
1 polymer ?
#
loop_
_entity_poly.entity_id
_entity_poly.type
_entity_poly.pdbx_seq_one_letter_code
_entity_poly.pdbx_strand_id
1 'polypeptide(L)' 'MARRRIQPKPSVELETVTLRLPVQFVRAVDYYAKYLGGSTDRTYVMAQAIEIAMAQDRDFQKHPDLEAAGAVPGAVRVTA' A
#
# COMPACT_ATOMS: atom_id res chain seq x y z
N MET A 1 -23.81 25.22 -18.67
CA MET A 1 -23.49 23.83 -18.24
C MET A 1 -22.04 23.78 -17.79
N ALA A 2 -21.78 23.60 -16.49
CA ALA A 2 -20.42 23.53 -15.96
C ALA A 2 -19.79 22.18 -16.35
N ARG A 3 -18.77 22.23 -17.21
CA ARG A 3 -17.97 21.07 -17.64
C ARG A 3 -17.17 20.60 -16.42
N ARG A 4 -17.69 19.64 -15.64
CA ARG A 4 -16.93 18.95 -14.58
C ARG A 4 -15.73 18.27 -15.25
N ARG A 5 -14.58 18.96 -15.29
CA ARG A 5 -13.30 18.38 -15.66
C ARG A 5 -12.99 17.33 -14.60
N ILE A 6 -13.11 16.05 -14.96
CA ILE A 6 -12.63 14.95 -14.13
C ILE A 6 -11.16 15.25 -13.89
N GLN A 7 -10.78 15.49 -12.64
CA GLN A 7 -9.37 15.65 -12.30
C GLN A 7 -8.69 14.31 -12.56
N PRO A 8 -7.55 14.27 -13.28
CA PRO A 8 -6.79 13.05 -13.44
C PRO A 8 -6.44 12.46 -12.07
N LYS A 9 -6.52 11.14 -11.93
CA LYS A 9 -6.01 10.48 -10.72
C LYS A 9 -4.52 10.88 -10.55
N PRO A 10 -4.07 11.28 -9.36
CA PRO A 10 -2.67 11.60 -9.13
C PRO A 10 -1.81 10.39 -9.50
N SER A 11 -0.82 10.61 -10.36
CA SER A 11 0.17 9.59 -10.70
C SER A 11 1.12 9.45 -9.52
N VAL A 12 1.12 8.28 -8.89
CA VAL A 12 2.11 7.92 -7.88
C VAL A 12 3.32 7.34 -8.61
N GLU A 13 4.53 7.78 -8.24
CA GLU A 13 5.76 7.15 -8.73
C GLU A 13 5.89 5.76 -8.11
N LEU A 14 6.01 4.74 -8.95
CA LEU A 14 6.09 3.34 -8.54
C LEU A 14 7.42 2.74 -9.00
N GLU A 15 8.12 2.08 -8.09
CA GLU A 15 9.26 1.25 -8.41
C GLU A 15 8.83 -0.22 -8.56
N THR A 16 9.41 -0.92 -9.54
CA THR A 16 9.12 -2.35 -9.76
C THR A 16 10.05 -3.21 -8.91
N VAL A 17 9.46 -4.02 -8.04
CA VAL A 17 10.19 -4.99 -7.20
C VAL A 17 9.84 -6.42 -7.65
N THR A 18 10.84 -7.29 -7.77
CA THR A 18 10.64 -8.72 -8.09
C THR A 18 10.95 -9.59 -6.87
N LEU A 19 10.01 -10.44 -6.47
CA LEU A 19 10.09 -11.29 -5.28
C LEU A 19 9.78 -12.75 -5.60
N ARG A 20 10.37 -13.67 -4.84
CA ARG A 20 9.98 -15.10 -4.83
C ARG A 20 9.22 -15.40 -3.56
N LEU A 21 7.98 -15.89 -3.69
CA LEU A 21 7.07 -16.18 -2.59
C LEU A 21 6.47 -17.59 -2.73
N PRO A 22 6.01 -18.21 -1.64
CA PRO A 22 5.29 -19.48 -1.71
C PRO A 22 4.08 -19.40 -2.64
N VAL A 23 3.90 -20.41 -3.51
CA VAL A 23 2.84 -20.42 -4.53
C VAL A 23 1.45 -20.24 -3.93
N GLN A 24 1.17 -20.91 -2.80
CA GLN A 24 -0.15 -20.82 -2.16
C GLN A 24 -0.40 -19.43 -1.56
N PHE A 25 0.65 -18.76 -1.10
CA PHE A 25 0.55 -17.39 -0.60
C PHE A 25 0.17 -16.42 -1.74
N VAL A 26 0.85 -16.52 -2.89
CA VAL A 26 0.52 -15.69 -4.06
C VAL A 26 -0.95 -15.90 -4.48
N ARG A 27 -1.43 -17.15 -4.52
CA ARG A 27 -2.83 -17.46 -4.85
C ARG A 27 -3.82 -16.90 -3.83
N ALA A 28 -3.48 -16.92 -2.54
CA ALA A 28 -4.32 -16.34 -1.51
C ALA A 28 -4.44 -14.81 -1.66
N VAL A 29 -3.33 -14.13 -1.96
CA VAL A 29 -3.32 -12.69 -2.26
C VAL A 29 -4.18 -12.37 -3.49
N ASP A 30 -4.13 -13.20 -4.53
CA ASP A 30 -4.96 -13.04 -5.73
C ASP A 30 -6.45 -13.11 -5.42
N TYR A 31 -6.83 -14.12 -4.64
CA TYR A 31 -8.21 -14.31 -4.22
C TYR A 31 -8.68 -13.14 -3.35
N TYR A 32 -7.82 -12.68 -2.44
CA TYR A 32 -8.13 -11.57 -1.56
C TYR A 32 -8.30 -10.25 -2.33
N ALA A 33 -7.42 -9.94 -3.28
CA ALA A 33 -7.57 -8.76 -4.14
C ALA A 33 -8.90 -8.79 -4.92
N LYS A 34 -9.28 -9.95 -5.45
CA LYS A 34 -10.59 -10.13 -6.13
C LYS A 34 -11.76 -9.93 -5.18
N TYR A 35 -11.67 -10.47 -3.97
CA TYR A 35 -12.70 -10.33 -2.95
C TYR A 35 -12.95 -8.86 -2.57
N LEU A 36 -11.89 -8.05 -2.46
CA LEU A 36 -12.00 -6.62 -2.14
C LEU A 36 -12.66 -5.78 -3.26
N GLY A 37 -12.61 -6.25 -4.51
CA GLY A 37 -13.27 -5.59 -5.64
C GLY A 37 -12.68 -4.21 -5.97
N GLY A 38 -13.44 -3.35 -6.66
CA GLY A 38 -13.12 -1.92 -6.79
C GLY A 38 -11.86 -1.55 -7.60
N SER A 39 -11.35 -2.43 -8.46
CA SER A 39 -10.03 -2.30 -9.13
C SER A 39 -8.83 -2.48 -8.20
N THR A 40 -9.03 -3.14 -7.06
CA THR A 40 -7.93 -3.52 -6.15
C THR A 40 -7.06 -4.59 -6.80
N ASP A 41 -5.74 -4.38 -6.76
CA ASP A 41 -4.76 -5.31 -7.28
C ASP A 41 -3.80 -5.81 -6.18
N ARG A 42 -2.89 -6.71 -6.56
CA ARG A 42 -1.89 -7.27 -5.65
C ARG A 42 -0.99 -6.19 -5.07
N THR A 43 -0.66 -5.17 -5.87
CA THR A 43 0.20 -4.06 -5.46
C THR A 43 -0.42 -3.32 -4.30
N TYR A 44 -1.69 -2.97 -4.40
CA TYR A 44 -2.43 -2.31 -3.33
C TYR A 44 -2.49 -3.16 -2.06
N VAL A 45 -2.87 -4.44 -2.18
CA VAL A 45 -2.96 -5.36 -1.04
C VAL A 45 -1.63 -5.50 -0.33
N MET A 46 -0.54 -5.70 -1.08
CA MET A 46 0.80 -5.86 -0.51
C MET A 46 1.29 -4.56 0.13
N ALA A 47 1.11 -3.41 -0.53
CA ALA A 47 1.50 -2.12 0.01
C ALA A 47 0.78 -1.85 1.34
N GLN A 48 -0.54 -1.98 1.38
CA GLN A 48 -1.33 -1.78 2.60
C GLN A 48 -0.91 -2.73 3.74
N ALA A 49 -0.68 -4.02 3.44
CA ALA A 49 -0.24 -4.97 4.46
C ALA A 49 1.12 -4.60 5.05
N ILE A 50 2.06 -4.15 4.21
CA ILE A 50 3.40 -3.75 4.64
C ILE A 50 3.34 -2.41 5.40
N GLU A 51 2.55 -1.45 4.95
CA GLU A 51 2.29 -0.19 5.65
C GLU A 51 1.75 -0.43 7.06
N ILE A 52 0.75 -1.30 7.20
CA ILE A 52 0.18 -1.67 8.50
C ILE A 52 1.25 -2.33 9.38
N ALA A 53 2.04 -3.25 8.85
CA ALA A 53 3.12 -3.90 9.60
C ALA A 53 4.16 -2.90 10.09
N MET A 54 4.61 -1.99 9.22
CA MET A 54 5.57 -0.94 9.58
C MET A 54 4.99 0.02 10.62
N ALA A 55 3.72 0.38 10.53
CA ALA A 55 3.05 1.26 11.50
C ALA A 55 2.92 0.61 12.89
N GLN A 56 2.80 -0.73 12.94
CA GLN A 56 2.68 -1.48 14.19
C GLN A 56 4.03 -1.79 14.85
N ASP A 57 5.13 -1.76 14.09
CA ASP A 57 6.48 -2.05 14.59
C ASP A 57 7.07 -0.86 15.36
N ARG A 58 7.05 -0.95 16.69
CA ARG A 58 7.53 0.12 17.58
C ARG A 58 9.04 0.41 17.44
N ASP A 59 9.83 -0.59 17.08
CA ASP A 59 11.27 -0.42 16.97
C ASP A 59 11.60 0.24 15.62
N PHE A 60 10.92 -0.17 14.57
CA PHE A 60 10.96 0.49 13.27
C PHE A 60 10.53 1.96 13.36
N GLN A 61 9.45 2.27 14.09
CA GLN A 61 8.96 3.65 14.27
C GLN A 61 9.92 4.57 15.03
N LYS A 62 10.87 4.02 15.79
CA LYS A 62 11.90 4.80 16.50
C LYS A 62 13.21 4.91 15.73
N HIS A 63 13.28 4.32 14.53
CA HIS A 63 14.52 4.27 13.77
C HIS A 63 14.90 5.69 13.30
N PRO A 64 16.12 6.18 13.60
CA PRO A 64 16.51 7.56 13.36
C PRO A 64 16.47 7.98 11.87
N ASP A 65 16.67 7.02 10.97
CA ASP A 65 16.69 7.27 9.52
C ASP A 65 15.30 7.27 8.85
N LEU A 66 14.22 7.01 9.60
CA LEU A 66 12.87 6.95 9.05
C LEU A 66 12.40 8.30 8.48
N GLU A 67 12.82 9.40 9.12
CA GLU A 67 12.57 10.77 8.65
C GLU A 67 13.29 11.06 7.31
N ALA A 68 14.46 10.47 7.08
CA ALA A 68 15.25 10.63 5.85
C ALA A 68 14.72 9.79 4.68
N ALA A 69 14.08 8.65 4.97
CA ALA A 69 13.47 7.77 3.98
C ALA A 69 12.14 8.32 3.40
N GLY A 70 11.63 9.42 3.94
CA GLY A 70 10.30 9.94 3.65
C GLY A 70 9.23 9.14 4.39
N ALA A 71 8.30 9.85 5.04
CA ALA A 71 7.21 9.22 5.78
C ALA A 71 6.45 8.23 4.87
N VAL A 72 6.27 6.99 5.35
CA VAL A 72 5.47 5.98 4.65
C VAL A 72 4.08 6.58 4.37
N PRO A 73 3.69 6.77 3.08
CA PRO A 73 2.47 7.46 2.73
C PRO A 73 1.27 6.53 2.95
N GLY A 74 0.84 6.42 4.21
CA GLY A 74 -0.12 5.41 4.61
C GLY A 74 -0.30 5.24 6.11
N ALA A 75 0.33 6.09 6.95
CA ALA A 75 -0.07 6.27 8.33
C ALA A 75 -1.48 6.90 8.40
N VAL A 76 -2.48 6.20 7.88
CA VAL A 76 -3.88 6.40 8.20
C VAL A 76 -3.94 6.26 9.71
N ARG A 77 -4.03 7.39 10.40
CA ARG A 77 -4.36 7.42 11.82
C ARG A 77 -5.70 6.72 11.95
N VAL A 78 -5.68 5.44 12.31
CA VAL A 78 -6.85 4.72 12.77
C VAL A 78 -7.22 5.36 14.10
N THR A 79 -8.06 6.39 14.05
CA THR A 79 -8.74 6.90 15.24
C THR A 79 -9.80 5.88 15.62
N ALA A 80 -9.62 5.30 16.81
CA ALA A 80 -10.57 4.41 17.48
C ALA A 80 -11.92 5.09 17.73
#